data_AF-T1FAU1-F1
#
_entry.id   AF-T1FAU1-F1
#
_cell.length_a   1.000
_cell.length_b   1.000
_cell.length_c   1.000
_cell.angle_alpha   90.00
_cell.angle_beta   90.00
_cell.angle_gamma   90.00
#
_symmetry.space_group_name_H-M   'P 1'
#
loop_
_entity.id
_entity.type
_entity.pdbx_description
1 polymer ?
#
loop_
_entity_poly.entity_id
_entity_poly.type
_entity_poly.pdbx_seq_one_letter_code
_entity_poly.pdbx_strand_id
1 'polypeptide(L)'
;MEKSEDFQERIVVEAIISKNKLVELLSNKKSTSENEVVKEQFKEQKSRLDKIEEKLQKIKKTDEKNIKKTIEANKETWTTVVRKSVDKELKVVQEKVKMLKVPCENTDIKSVFRLGKIKEGENGRPLLIEFLDGTLKNRVLENLSKLRNADENFRRISATHDMTKTERDQCRELVKESKIRQSKETLGEFIFKVKGLPGDMRIVKLKKY
;
A
#
# COMPACT_ATOMS: atom_id res chain seq x y z
N MET A 1 -7.18 -29.44 -0.90
CA MET A 1 -7.08 -29.05 0.52
C MET A 1 -7.86 -30.03 1.41
N GLU A 2 -9.06 -30.46 1.01
CA GLU A 2 -9.88 -31.45 1.77
C GLU A 2 -9.15 -32.75 2.17
N LYS A 3 -8.25 -33.28 1.33
CA LYS A 3 -7.52 -34.53 1.64
C LYS A 3 -6.50 -34.40 2.78
N SER A 4 -6.03 -33.20 3.13
CA SER A 4 -5.07 -33.02 4.24
C SER A 4 -5.76 -32.83 5.59
N GLU A 5 -6.93 -32.18 5.60
CA GLU A 5 -7.76 -32.04 6.81
C GLU A 5 -8.28 -33.40 7.29
N ASP A 6 -8.82 -34.22 6.38
CA ASP A 6 -9.29 -35.58 6.69
C ASP A 6 -8.15 -36.48 7.22
N PHE A 7 -6.90 -36.28 6.77
CA PHE A 7 -5.74 -36.99 7.29
C PHE A 7 -5.30 -36.51 8.69
N GLN A 8 -5.34 -35.21 8.94
CA GLN A 8 -5.02 -34.64 10.25
C GLN A 8 -6.07 -35.01 11.30
N GLU A 9 -7.36 -34.98 10.95
CA GLU A 9 -8.45 -35.42 11.81
C GLU A 9 -8.31 -36.89 12.21
N ARG A 10 -7.97 -37.77 11.26
CA ARG A 10 -7.71 -39.18 11.54
C ARG A 10 -6.58 -39.40 12.54
N ILE A 11 -5.48 -38.63 12.45
CA ILE A 11 -4.36 -38.70 13.40
C ILE A 11 -4.79 -38.23 14.80
N VAL A 12 -5.59 -37.16 14.89
CA VAL A 12 -6.10 -36.65 16.17
C VAL A 12 -7.05 -37.67 16.82
N VAL A 13 -7.94 -38.27 16.03
CA VAL A 13 -8.84 -39.33 16.49
C VAL A 13 -8.06 -40.56 17.00
N GLU A 14 -7.03 -40.98 16.27
CA GLU A 14 -6.16 -42.11 16.66
C GLU A 14 -5.38 -41.83 17.96
N ALA A 15 -4.95 -40.58 18.17
CA ALA A 15 -4.32 -40.14 19.41
C ALA A 15 -5.29 -40.18 20.60
N ILE A 16 -6.52 -39.72 20.42
CA ILE A 16 -7.56 -39.73 21.46
C ILE A 16 -7.91 -41.16 21.86
N ILE A 17 -8.10 -42.06 20.89
CA ILE A 17 -8.37 -43.48 21.12
C ILE A 17 -7.23 -44.13 21.92
N SER A 18 -5.98 -43.88 21.52
CA SER A 18 -4.81 -44.45 22.18
C SER A 18 -4.66 -43.94 23.62
N LYS A 19 -4.96 -42.65 23.87
CA LYS A 19 -4.92 -42.04 25.20
C LYS A 19 -5.99 -42.60 26.13
N ASN A 20 -7.22 -42.78 25.64
CA ASN A 20 -8.32 -43.37 26.41
C ASN A 20 -8.00 -44.83 26.81
N LYS A 21 -7.43 -45.62 25.89
CA LYS A 21 -7.02 -47.00 26.16
C LYS A 21 -5.93 -47.10 27.24
N LEU A 22 -5.04 -46.12 27.29
CA LEU A 22 -3.96 -46.04 28.28
C LEU A 22 -4.49 -45.66 29.69
N VAL A 23 -5.53 -44.82 29.74
CA VAL A 23 -6.27 -44.49 31.00
C VAL A 23 -7.02 -45.70 31.53
N GLU A 24 -7.67 -46.47 30.66
CA GLU A 24 -8.40 -47.70 31.02
C GLU A 24 -7.47 -48.77 31.61
N LEU A 25 -6.28 -48.95 31.02
CA LEU A 25 -5.23 -49.85 31.54
C LEU A 25 -4.70 -49.42 32.93
N LEU A 26 -4.69 -48.12 33.24
CA LEU A 26 -4.29 -47.61 34.57
C LEU A 26 -5.36 -47.88 35.64
N SER A 27 -6.64 -47.91 35.26
CA SER A 27 -7.77 -48.13 36.16
C SER A 27 -7.93 -49.60 36.59
N ASN A 28 -7.42 -50.56 35.81
CA ASN A 28 -7.63 -52.00 36.01
C ASN A 28 -6.56 -52.72 36.87
N LYS A 29 -5.80 -52.02 37.73
CA LYS A 29 -4.80 -52.67 38.59
C LYS A 29 -5.44 -53.49 39.73
N LYS A 30 -5.68 -54.80 39.51
CA LYS A 30 -5.93 -55.80 40.56
C LYS A 30 -5.12 -57.09 40.31
N SER A 31 -4.47 -57.59 41.37
CA SER A 31 -3.79 -58.90 41.52
C SER A 31 -2.56 -59.20 40.63
N THR A 32 -1.72 -60.12 41.10
CA THR A 32 -0.27 -60.20 40.84
C THR A 32 0.15 -60.94 39.56
N SER A 33 -0.72 -61.65 38.84
CA SER A 33 -0.41 -62.29 37.55
C SER A 33 -0.89 -61.50 36.32
N GLU A 34 -1.89 -60.63 36.45
CA GLU A 34 -2.37 -59.72 35.39
C GLU A 34 -1.41 -58.53 35.15
N ASN A 35 -0.45 -58.33 36.05
CA ASN A 35 0.46 -57.19 36.06
C ASN A 35 1.53 -57.18 34.96
N GLU A 36 1.94 -58.33 34.41
CA GLU A 36 2.96 -58.37 33.34
C GLU A 36 2.37 -58.08 31.95
N VAL A 37 1.22 -58.68 31.62
CA VAL A 37 0.51 -58.44 30.36
C VAL A 37 0.06 -56.99 30.25
N VAL A 38 -0.46 -56.41 31.35
CA VAL A 38 -0.85 -55.00 31.39
C VAL A 38 0.35 -54.06 31.23
N LYS A 39 1.54 -54.42 31.75
CA LYS A 39 2.78 -53.64 31.56
C LYS A 39 3.29 -53.67 30.12
N GLU A 40 3.24 -54.82 29.45
CA GLU A 40 3.57 -54.97 28.03
C GLU A 40 2.65 -54.11 27.16
N GLN A 41 1.33 -54.22 27.35
CA GLN A 41 0.35 -53.40 26.64
C GLN A 41 0.53 -51.90 26.89
N PHE A 42 0.88 -51.51 28.12
CA PHE A 42 1.17 -50.11 28.45
C PHE A 42 2.41 -49.59 27.73
N LYS A 43 3.49 -50.38 27.66
CA LYS A 43 4.70 -50.03 26.89
C LYS A 43 4.38 -49.87 25.40
N GLU A 44 3.58 -50.77 24.84
CA GLU A 44 3.18 -50.71 23.43
C GLU A 44 2.39 -49.43 23.13
N GLN A 45 1.36 -49.14 23.93
CA GLN A 45 0.52 -47.93 23.77
C GLN A 45 1.32 -46.64 23.94
N LYS A 46 2.27 -46.61 24.87
CA LYS A 46 3.18 -45.47 25.05
C LYS A 46 4.04 -45.25 23.80
N SER A 47 4.61 -46.31 23.21
CA SER A 47 5.39 -46.18 21.96
C SER A 47 4.54 -45.70 20.77
N ARG A 48 3.25 -46.04 20.74
CA ARG A 48 2.31 -45.58 19.70
C ARG A 48 2.03 -44.08 19.84
N LEU A 49 1.85 -43.60 21.06
CA LEU A 49 1.72 -42.17 21.36
C LEU A 49 2.96 -41.38 20.96
N ASP A 50 4.16 -41.87 21.29
CA ASP A 50 5.42 -41.19 20.93
C ASP A 50 5.56 -41.03 19.39
N LYS A 51 5.19 -42.08 18.63
CA LYS A 51 5.19 -42.04 17.15
C LYS A 51 4.16 -41.07 16.58
N ILE A 52 3.00 -40.93 17.21
CA ILE A 52 1.96 -39.98 16.79
C ILE A 52 2.42 -38.54 17.06
N GLU A 53 3.07 -38.30 18.20
CA GLU A 53 3.61 -36.99 18.55
C GLU A 53 4.69 -36.52 17.59
N GLU A 54 5.61 -37.41 17.18
CA GLU A 54 6.59 -37.10 16.13
C GLU A 54 5.93 -36.74 14.78
N LYS A 55 4.87 -37.45 14.38
CA LYS A 55 4.13 -37.16 13.15
C LYS A 55 3.46 -35.78 13.22
N LEU A 56 2.83 -35.45 14.35
CA LEU A 56 2.21 -34.14 14.57
C LEU A 56 3.24 -33.00 14.51
N GLN A 57 4.43 -33.18 15.08
CA GLN A 57 5.49 -32.18 14.98
C GLN A 57 5.98 -31.95 13.54
N LYS A 58 6.09 -33.03 12.74
CA LYS A 58 6.47 -32.93 11.31
C LYS A 58 5.42 -32.19 10.48
N ILE A 59 4.14 -32.46 10.73
CA ILE A 59 3.02 -31.78 10.06
C ILE A 59 3.05 -30.28 10.38
N LYS A 60 3.11 -29.91 11.68
CA LYS A 60 3.18 -28.50 12.11
C LYS A 60 4.32 -27.74 11.44
N LYS A 61 5.53 -28.31 11.41
CA LYS A 61 6.70 -27.70 10.74
C LYS A 61 6.50 -27.52 9.23
N THR A 62 5.78 -28.44 8.58
CA THR A 62 5.51 -28.40 7.14
C THR A 62 4.47 -27.34 6.82
N ASP A 63 3.41 -27.24 7.61
CA ASP A 63 2.37 -26.24 7.46
C ASP A 63 2.90 -24.83 7.71
N GLU A 64 3.71 -24.62 8.75
CA GLU A 64 4.41 -23.35 8.99
C GLU A 64 5.30 -22.94 7.81
N LYS A 65 6.02 -23.91 7.21
CA LYS A 65 6.88 -23.66 6.05
C LYS A 65 6.06 -23.30 4.81
N ASN A 66 4.92 -23.94 4.60
CA ASN A 66 4.02 -23.65 3.48
C ASN A 66 3.35 -22.28 3.64
N ILE A 67 2.88 -21.95 4.84
CA ILE A 67 2.31 -20.62 5.15
C ILE A 67 3.34 -19.52 4.88
N LYS A 68 4.59 -19.68 5.35
CA LYS A 68 5.67 -18.72 5.07
C LYS A 68 5.94 -18.54 3.58
N LYS A 69 5.99 -19.64 2.81
CA LYS A 69 6.18 -19.58 1.34
C LYS A 69 5.04 -18.84 0.64
N THR A 70 3.79 -19.08 1.03
CA THR A 70 2.62 -18.41 0.43
C THR A 70 2.62 -16.91 0.73
N ILE A 71 2.98 -16.51 1.96
CA ILE A 71 3.11 -15.10 2.33
C ILE A 71 4.20 -14.41 1.50
N GLU A 72 5.35 -15.06 1.32
CA GLU A 72 6.46 -14.50 0.54
C GLU A 72 6.10 -14.35 -0.95
N ALA A 73 5.47 -15.38 -1.54
CA ALA A 73 5.02 -15.33 -2.94
C ALA A 73 3.97 -14.23 -3.17
N ASN A 74 3.04 -14.05 -2.23
CA ASN A 74 2.07 -12.97 -2.28
C ASN A 74 2.75 -11.59 -2.15
N LYS A 75 3.73 -11.44 -1.27
CA LYS A 75 4.49 -10.19 -1.12
C LYS A 75 5.21 -9.81 -2.42
N GLU A 76 5.79 -10.78 -3.12
CA GLU A 76 6.49 -10.56 -4.39
C GLU A 76 5.53 -10.18 -5.54
N THR A 77 4.35 -10.79 -5.59
CA THR A 77 3.31 -10.42 -6.56
C THR A 77 2.74 -9.02 -6.29
N TRP A 78 2.42 -8.69 -5.03
CA TRP A 78 1.97 -7.35 -4.65
C TRP A 78 3.01 -6.28 -4.98
N THR A 79 4.28 -6.50 -4.66
CA THR A 79 5.35 -5.54 -4.99
C THR A 79 5.50 -5.36 -6.52
N THR A 80 5.34 -6.42 -7.30
CA THR A 80 5.40 -6.33 -8.77
C THR A 80 4.22 -5.55 -9.36
N VAL A 81 3.00 -5.79 -8.87
CA VAL A 81 1.80 -5.05 -9.30
C VAL A 81 1.90 -3.57 -8.94
N VAL A 82 2.33 -3.27 -7.71
CA VAL A 82 2.54 -1.89 -7.25
C VAL A 82 3.61 -1.20 -8.10
N ARG A 83 4.75 -1.85 -8.37
CA ARG A 83 5.80 -1.30 -9.25
C ARG A 83 5.28 -0.97 -10.65
N LYS A 84 4.59 -1.91 -11.31
CA LYS A 84 4.00 -1.68 -12.64
C LYS A 84 3.03 -0.49 -12.67
N SER A 85 2.23 -0.32 -11.62
CA SER A 85 1.31 0.82 -11.50
C SER A 85 2.08 2.14 -11.34
N VAL A 86 3.08 2.18 -10.47
CA VAL A 86 3.92 3.38 -10.24
C VAL A 86 4.69 3.74 -11.50
N ASP A 87 5.28 2.77 -12.20
CA ASP A 87 6.02 2.99 -13.45
C ASP A 87 5.15 3.60 -14.55
N LYS A 88 3.89 3.16 -14.64
CA LYS A 88 2.92 3.72 -15.60
C LYS A 88 2.62 5.18 -15.26
N GLU A 89 2.41 5.50 -13.99
CA GLU A 89 2.14 6.88 -13.55
C GLU A 89 3.38 7.77 -13.73
N LEU A 90 4.57 7.25 -13.44
CA LEU A 90 5.84 7.94 -13.62
C LEU A 90 6.08 8.32 -15.08
N LYS A 91 5.83 7.40 -16.03
CA LYS A 91 5.91 7.69 -17.48
C LYS A 91 4.99 8.84 -17.89
N VAL A 92 3.74 8.81 -17.43
CA VAL A 92 2.76 9.88 -17.73
C VAL A 92 3.21 11.23 -17.16
N VAL A 93 3.78 11.25 -15.96
CA VAL A 93 4.33 12.47 -15.36
C VAL A 93 5.50 13.00 -16.20
N GLN A 94 6.40 12.12 -16.64
CA GLN A 94 7.57 12.53 -17.42
C GLN A 94 7.22 13.08 -18.80
N GLU A 95 6.29 12.46 -19.52
CA GLU A 95 5.78 12.99 -20.78
C GLU A 95 5.23 14.41 -20.60
N LYS A 96 4.51 14.64 -19.50
CA LYS A 96 3.99 15.97 -19.13
C LYS A 96 5.09 16.96 -18.78
N VAL A 97 6.11 16.57 -18.02
CA VAL A 97 7.21 17.48 -17.64
C VAL A 97 8.10 17.81 -18.83
N LYS A 98 8.36 16.87 -19.74
CA LYS A 98 9.13 17.13 -20.97
C LYS A 98 8.51 18.24 -21.82
N MET A 99 7.18 18.30 -21.90
CA MET A 99 6.45 19.37 -22.62
C MET A 99 6.66 20.76 -22.01
N LEU A 100 7.03 20.84 -20.73
CA LEU A 100 7.35 22.10 -20.04
C LEU A 100 8.74 22.65 -20.40
N LYS A 101 9.52 21.90 -21.19
CA LYS A 101 10.94 22.17 -21.49
C LYS A 101 11.79 22.26 -20.20
N VAL A 102 11.43 21.48 -19.19
CA VAL A 102 12.20 21.34 -17.95
C VAL A 102 12.93 20.00 -18.00
N PRO A 103 14.27 19.97 -17.83
CA PRO A 103 15.01 18.72 -17.72
C PRO A 103 14.57 18.02 -16.43
N CYS A 104 14.06 16.79 -16.55
CA CYS A 104 13.58 15.99 -15.44
C CYS A 104 13.85 14.52 -15.78
N GLU A 105 14.70 13.88 -14.97
CA GLU A 105 15.09 12.48 -15.09
C GLU A 105 14.32 11.59 -14.10
N ASN A 106 14.37 10.28 -14.29
CA ASN A 106 13.70 9.32 -13.39
C ASN A 106 14.20 9.45 -11.94
N THR A 107 15.49 9.77 -11.79
CA THR A 107 16.13 9.95 -10.49
C THR A 107 15.59 11.14 -9.74
N ASP A 108 15.06 12.17 -10.42
CA ASP A 108 14.62 13.40 -9.77
C ASP A 108 13.26 13.26 -9.05
N ILE A 109 12.53 12.19 -9.34
CA ILE A 109 11.22 11.90 -8.75
C ILE A 109 11.40 10.84 -7.67
N LYS A 110 11.11 11.21 -6.43
CA LYS A 110 11.23 10.34 -5.26
C LYS A 110 10.05 9.39 -5.12
N SER A 111 8.83 9.90 -5.29
CA SER A 111 7.62 9.08 -5.16
C SER A 111 6.46 9.63 -5.98
N VAL A 112 5.60 8.73 -6.46
CA VAL A 112 4.36 9.05 -7.18
C VAL A 112 3.26 8.12 -6.68
N PHE A 113 2.15 8.69 -6.22
CA PHE A 113 0.98 7.91 -5.81
C PHE A 113 -0.31 8.73 -5.85
N ARG A 114 -1.46 8.05 -5.88
CA ARG A 114 -2.77 8.70 -5.86
C ARG A 114 -3.29 8.96 -4.45
N LEU A 115 -3.84 10.15 -4.25
CA LEU A 115 -4.43 10.57 -2.99
C LEU A 115 -5.85 10.01 -2.81
N GLY A 116 -6.20 9.67 -1.56
CA GLY A 116 -7.54 9.23 -1.17
C GLY A 116 -7.84 7.74 -1.43
N LYS A 117 -8.94 7.26 -0.86
CA LYS A 117 -9.44 5.88 -1.05
C LYS A 117 -10.08 5.75 -2.43
N ILE A 118 -10.05 4.55 -3.00
CA ILE A 118 -10.81 4.24 -4.22
C ILE A 118 -12.30 4.22 -3.83
N LYS A 119 -13.10 5.03 -4.52
CA LYS A 119 -14.57 5.01 -4.42
C LYS A 119 -15.14 4.62 -5.77
N GLU A 120 -16.14 3.75 -5.78
CA GLU A 120 -16.83 3.38 -7.00
C GLU A 120 -17.53 4.60 -7.61
N GLY A 121 -17.35 4.81 -8.92
CA GLY A 121 -17.91 5.95 -9.66
C GLY A 121 -17.10 7.26 -9.60
N GLU A 122 -16.06 7.36 -8.78
CA GLU A 122 -15.22 8.56 -8.70
C GLU A 122 -14.04 8.46 -9.69
N ASN A 123 -14.12 9.19 -10.81
CA ASN A 123 -13.07 9.21 -11.82
C ASN A 123 -11.96 10.20 -11.47
N GLY A 124 -10.72 9.70 -11.42
CA GLY A 124 -9.51 10.53 -11.45
C GLY A 124 -9.07 11.10 -10.10
N ARG A 125 -8.65 10.21 -9.17
CA ARG A 125 -7.98 10.64 -7.92
C ARG A 125 -6.74 11.50 -8.22
N PRO A 126 -6.50 12.60 -7.48
CA PRO A 126 -5.30 13.42 -7.65
C PRO A 126 -4.02 12.60 -7.47
N LEU A 127 -2.99 12.93 -8.26
CA LEU A 127 -1.65 12.38 -8.11
C LEU A 127 -0.82 13.30 -7.22
N LEU A 128 -0.20 12.74 -6.17
CA LEU A 128 0.87 13.39 -5.44
C LEU A 128 2.21 12.94 -6.05
N ILE A 129 3.06 13.92 -6.31
CA ILE A 129 4.39 13.73 -6.87
C ILE A 129 5.38 14.40 -5.92
N GLU A 130 6.30 13.60 -5.39
CA GLU A 130 7.40 14.07 -4.56
C GLU A 130 8.66 14.14 -5.41
N PHE A 131 9.23 15.34 -5.52
CA PHE A 131 10.53 15.56 -6.18
C PHE A 131 11.64 15.49 -5.14
N LEU A 132 12.84 15.04 -5.54
CA LEU A 132 14.04 15.11 -4.69
C LEU A 132 14.46 16.55 -4.43
N ASP A 133 14.38 17.40 -5.46
CA ASP A 133 14.78 18.80 -5.38
C ASP A 133 13.58 19.75 -5.42
N GLY A 134 13.52 20.65 -4.44
CA GLY A 134 12.51 21.70 -4.36
C GLY A 134 12.65 22.73 -5.49
N THR A 135 13.86 22.98 -5.99
CA THR A 135 14.04 23.95 -7.09
C THR A 135 13.48 23.41 -8.41
N LEU A 136 13.66 22.11 -8.68
CA LEU A 136 13.05 21.44 -9.82
C LEU A 136 11.52 21.48 -9.74
N LYS A 137 10.93 21.16 -8.58
CA LYS A 137 9.48 21.28 -8.35
C LYS A 137 8.99 22.69 -8.71
N ASN A 138 9.68 23.72 -8.24
CA ASN A 138 9.29 25.11 -8.51
C ASN A 138 9.41 25.45 -10.00
N ARG A 139 10.49 25.04 -10.67
CA ARG A 139 10.66 25.21 -12.13
C ARG A 139 9.55 24.54 -12.93
N VAL A 140 9.11 23.34 -12.53
CA VAL A 140 7.97 22.65 -13.16
C VAL A 140 6.70 23.48 -13.01
N LEU A 141 6.39 23.91 -11.78
CA LEU A 141 5.16 24.65 -11.48
C LEU A 141 5.12 26.06 -12.13
N GLU A 142 6.26 26.75 -12.19
CA GLU A 142 6.38 28.04 -12.88
C GLU A 142 6.14 27.94 -14.39
N ASN A 143 6.56 26.82 -14.99
CA ASN A 143 6.42 26.59 -16.43
C ASN A 143 5.03 26.09 -16.84
N LEU A 144 4.13 25.77 -15.91
CA LEU A 144 2.79 25.26 -16.22
C LEU A 144 1.97 26.18 -17.14
N SER A 145 2.24 27.49 -17.12
CA SER A 145 1.57 28.41 -18.05
C SER A 145 1.81 28.08 -19.53
N LYS A 146 2.91 27.39 -19.85
CA LYS A 146 3.23 26.93 -21.21
C LYS A 146 2.27 25.82 -21.68
N LEU A 147 1.67 25.07 -20.75
CA LEU A 147 0.68 24.03 -21.08
C LEU A 147 -0.70 24.59 -21.43
N ARG A 148 -0.94 25.89 -21.21
CA ARG A 148 -2.24 26.52 -21.51
C ARG A 148 -2.63 26.40 -23.00
N ASN A 149 -1.64 26.41 -23.88
CA ASN A 149 -1.80 26.29 -25.34
C ASN A 149 -1.39 24.91 -25.87
N ALA A 150 -1.15 23.94 -24.98
CA ALA A 150 -0.76 22.59 -25.38
C ALA A 150 -1.98 21.78 -25.85
N ASP A 151 -1.71 20.55 -26.27
CA ASP A 151 -2.66 19.57 -26.78
C ASP A 151 -3.91 19.40 -25.87
N GLU A 152 -5.05 19.01 -26.43
CA GLU A 152 -6.33 18.93 -25.69
C GLU A 152 -6.25 18.06 -24.42
N ASN A 153 -5.39 17.05 -24.46
CA ASN A 153 -5.11 16.14 -23.35
C ASN A 153 -4.54 16.85 -22.11
N PHE A 154 -3.85 17.97 -22.28
CA PHE A 154 -3.23 18.74 -21.19
C PHE A 154 -4.10 19.88 -20.68
N ARG A 155 -5.04 20.36 -21.50
CA ARG A 155 -5.94 21.47 -21.15
C ARG A 155 -6.84 21.17 -19.94
N ARG A 156 -7.11 19.89 -19.69
CA ARG A 156 -7.95 19.42 -18.57
C ARG A 156 -7.16 19.08 -17.30
N ILE A 157 -5.84 19.21 -17.32
CA ILE A 157 -4.99 18.88 -16.18
C ILE A 157 -4.66 20.14 -15.40
N SER A 158 -4.86 20.09 -14.08
CA SER A 158 -4.35 21.08 -13.16
C SER A 158 -3.22 20.49 -12.32
N ALA A 159 -2.19 21.30 -12.07
CA ALA A 159 -1.10 20.99 -11.17
C ALA A 159 -0.88 22.19 -10.25
N THR A 160 -0.71 21.94 -8.96
CA THR A 160 -0.58 22.96 -7.92
C THR A 160 0.41 22.50 -6.86
N HIS A 161 0.90 23.43 -6.05
CA HIS A 161 1.62 23.06 -4.83
C HIS A 161 0.71 22.24 -3.91
N ASP A 162 1.30 21.25 -3.24
CA ASP A 162 0.67 20.61 -2.08
C ASP A 162 0.79 21.57 -0.89
N MET A 163 -0.36 22.05 -0.42
CA MET A 163 -0.47 23.12 0.56
C MET A 163 -1.27 22.66 1.76
N THR A 164 -0.86 23.14 2.93
CA THR A 164 -1.64 23.00 4.16
C THR A 164 -3.00 23.68 4.04
N LYS A 165 -3.90 23.42 4.99
CA LYS A 165 -5.24 24.02 4.98
C LYS A 165 -5.17 25.54 5.11
N THR A 166 -4.32 26.05 6.01
CA THR A 166 -4.11 27.48 6.25
C THR A 166 -3.56 28.19 5.02
N GLU A 167 -2.54 27.64 4.37
CA GLU A 167 -1.98 28.20 3.13
C GLU A 167 -3.01 28.22 2.00
N ARG A 168 -3.87 27.19 1.90
CA ARG A 168 -4.97 27.17 0.92
C ARG A 168 -5.99 28.27 1.18
N ASP A 169 -6.31 28.52 2.43
CA ASP A 169 -7.27 29.57 2.80
C ASP A 169 -6.69 30.96 2.53
N GLN A 170 -5.42 31.19 2.87
CA GLN A 170 -4.68 32.42 2.48
C GLN A 170 -4.65 32.60 0.96
N CYS A 171 -4.35 31.54 0.20
CA CYS A 171 -4.35 31.58 -1.26
C CYS A 171 -5.73 31.99 -1.81
N ARG A 172 -6.82 31.42 -1.26
CA ARG A 172 -8.20 31.75 -1.66
C ARG A 172 -8.53 33.21 -1.39
N GLU A 173 -8.11 33.75 -0.25
CA GLU A 173 -8.32 35.15 0.10
C GLU A 173 -7.58 36.09 -0.85
N LEU A 174 -6.29 35.85 -1.10
CA LEU A 174 -5.50 36.62 -2.06
C LEU A 174 -6.09 36.55 -3.48
N VAL A 175 -6.57 35.38 -3.90
CA VAL A 175 -7.23 35.23 -5.20
C VAL A 175 -8.53 36.04 -5.26
N LYS A 176 -9.37 36.01 -4.22
CA LYS A 176 -10.58 36.84 -4.14
C LYS A 176 -10.24 38.33 -4.21
N GLU A 177 -9.26 38.77 -3.43
CA GLU A 177 -8.82 40.16 -3.42
C GLU A 177 -8.25 40.58 -4.78
N SER A 178 -7.46 39.73 -5.44
CA SER A 178 -6.93 40.00 -6.78
C SER A 178 -8.03 40.21 -7.82
N LYS A 179 -9.13 39.44 -7.75
CA LYS A 179 -10.30 39.60 -8.62
C LYS A 179 -11.03 40.91 -8.34
N ILE A 180 -11.16 41.30 -7.06
CA ILE A 180 -11.77 42.58 -6.69
C ILE A 180 -10.93 43.74 -7.24
N ARG A 181 -9.61 43.69 -7.09
CA ARG A 181 -8.69 44.69 -7.67
C ARG A 181 -8.79 44.72 -9.19
N GLN A 182 -8.92 43.57 -9.83
CA GLN A 182 -9.13 43.48 -11.28
C GLN A 182 -10.43 44.15 -11.74
N SER A 183 -11.53 43.94 -11.02
CA SER A 183 -12.83 44.55 -11.38
C SER A 183 -12.86 46.06 -11.17
N LYS A 184 -12.01 46.60 -10.29
CA LYS A 184 -11.84 48.04 -10.08
C LYS A 184 -10.96 48.71 -11.13
N GLU A 185 -10.23 47.94 -11.93
CA GLU A 185 -9.35 48.47 -12.97
C GLU A 185 -10.17 48.83 -14.21
N THR A 186 -10.50 50.11 -14.36
CA THR A 186 -11.38 50.63 -15.42
C THR A 186 -10.71 50.67 -16.80
N LEU A 187 -9.39 50.86 -16.83
CA LEU A 187 -8.61 51.08 -18.06
C LEU A 187 -8.24 49.78 -18.78
N GLY A 188 -8.35 48.62 -18.12
CA GLY A 188 -8.04 47.31 -18.71
C GLY A 188 -6.56 47.07 -19.07
N GLU A 189 -5.68 48.05 -18.81
CA GLU A 189 -4.25 47.99 -19.11
C GLU A 189 -3.47 47.01 -18.22
N PHE A 190 -4.01 46.68 -17.05
CA PHE A 190 -3.31 45.86 -16.06
C PHE A 190 -4.10 44.63 -15.65
N ILE A 191 -3.35 43.58 -15.30
CA ILE A 191 -3.86 42.34 -14.75
C ILE A 191 -3.25 42.11 -13.36
N PHE A 192 -4.11 41.83 -12.39
CA PHE A 192 -3.69 41.44 -11.04
C PHE A 192 -3.66 39.91 -10.92
N LYS A 193 -2.50 39.35 -10.55
CA LYS A 193 -2.34 37.90 -10.34
C LYS A 193 -1.65 37.61 -9.01
N VAL A 194 -2.07 36.54 -8.36
CA VAL A 194 -1.36 35.99 -7.20
C VAL A 194 -0.13 35.22 -7.70
N LYS A 195 1.04 35.55 -7.15
CA LYS A 195 2.34 34.95 -7.48
C LYS A 195 3.16 34.76 -6.20
N GLY A 196 4.06 33.79 -6.20
CA GLY A 196 4.93 33.48 -5.06
C GLY A 196 4.83 32.01 -4.64
N LEU A 197 5.69 31.61 -3.73
CA LEU A 197 5.65 30.29 -3.10
C LEU A 197 4.54 30.22 -2.05
N PRO A 198 4.00 29.03 -1.74
CA PRO A 198 3.13 28.86 -0.57
C PRO A 198 3.78 29.48 0.69
N GLY A 199 3.02 30.28 1.43
CA GLY A 199 3.50 31.04 2.59
C GLY A 199 4.04 32.44 2.27
N ASP A 200 4.46 32.72 1.03
CA ASP A 200 4.97 34.04 0.58
C ASP A 200 4.29 34.49 -0.73
N MET A 201 2.97 34.24 -0.81
CA MET A 201 2.16 34.64 -1.95
C MET A 201 1.76 36.11 -1.85
N ARG A 202 1.82 36.81 -2.99
CA ARG A 202 1.45 38.23 -3.09
C ARG A 202 0.70 38.54 -4.39
N ILE A 203 -0.10 39.61 -4.36
CA ILE A 203 -0.78 40.12 -5.55
C ILE A 203 0.20 40.99 -6.32
N VAL A 204 0.46 40.64 -7.58
CA VAL A 204 1.33 41.37 -8.50
C VAL A 204 0.48 42.03 -9.58
N LYS A 205 0.74 43.31 -9.84
CA LYS A 205 0.16 44.08 -10.96
C LYS A 205 1.05 43.91 -12.19
N LEU A 206 0.49 43.39 -13.27
CA LEU A 206 1.20 43.12 -14.53
C LEU A 206 0.57 43.94 -15.66
N LYS A 207 1.38 44.56 -16.51
CA LYS A 207 0.87 45.22 -17.71
C LYS A 207 0.37 44.16 -18.71
N LYS A 208 -0.80 44.39 -19.29
CA LYS A 208 -1.38 43.55 -20.33
C LYS A 208 -0.67 43.89 -21.65
N TYR A 209 -0.04 42.89 -22.25
CA TYR A 209 0.51 42.97 -23.61
C TYR A 209 -0.56 42.53 -24.61
#